data_AF-A0A2M6YBI7-F1
#
_entry.id   AF-A0A2M6YBI7-F1
#
_cell.length_a   1.000
_cell.length_b   1.000
_cell.length_c   1.000
_cell.angle_alpha   90.00
_cell.angle_beta   90.00
_cell.angle_gamma   90.00
#
_symmetry.space_group_name_H-M   'P 1'
#
loop_
_entity.id
_entity.type
_entity.pdbx_description
1 polymer ?
#
loop_
_entity_poly.entity_id
_entity_poly.type
_entity_poly.pdbx_seq_one_letter_code
_entity_poly.pdbx_strand_id
1 'polypeptide(L)'
;MCQVCTVAIIGGLGISRWLCVDDTISGVWIGALLVIAIYYTNIFLRSRKIVFFGSDFLVALAYYLLTLIPLYLVDIIGHPSNRILGIDKLIFGIFFGDIIFITSVKLYLILKKKNGGHAHFPMEKVVIPILSLAIASGIFYLIT
;
A
#
# COMPACT_ATOMS: atom_id res chain seq x y z
N MET A 1 6.78 -10.70 -1.00
CA MET A 1 5.52 -10.13 -1.54
C MET A 1 5.10 -10.93 -2.76
N CYS A 2 3.80 -10.93 -3.13
CA CYS A 2 3.27 -11.78 -4.20
C CYS A 2 2.87 -10.97 -5.45
N GLN A 3 3.22 -11.46 -6.65
CA GLN A 3 2.95 -10.76 -7.91
C GLN A 3 1.44 -10.60 -8.18
N VAL A 4 0.66 -11.63 -7.86
CA VAL A 4 -0.81 -11.61 -7.96
C VAL A 4 -1.42 -10.52 -7.07
N CYS A 5 -0.83 -10.26 -5.91
CA CYS A 5 -1.26 -9.20 -4.98
C CYS A 5 -1.10 -7.82 -5.63
N THR A 6 -0.02 -7.62 -6.41
CA THR A 6 0.23 -6.38 -7.13
C THR A 6 -0.88 -6.11 -8.15
N VAL A 7 -1.24 -7.11 -8.95
CA VAL A 7 -2.34 -6.99 -9.93
C VAL A 7 -3.66 -6.69 -9.23
N ALA A 8 -3.95 -7.38 -8.12
CA ALA A 8 -5.17 -7.15 -7.35
C ALA A 8 -5.23 -5.75 -6.73
N ILE A 9 -4.10 -5.21 -6.24
CA ILE A 9 -4.05 -3.85 -5.67
C ILE A 9 -4.19 -2.79 -6.76
N ILE A 10 -3.55 -2.98 -7.92
CA ILE A 10 -3.74 -2.09 -9.08
C ILE A 10 -5.21 -2.09 -9.51
N GLY A 11 -5.82 -3.28 -9.59
CA GLY A 11 -7.25 -3.43 -9.89
C GLY A 11 -8.13 -2.73 -8.86
N GLY A 12 -7.85 -2.92 -7.57
CA GLY A 12 -8.55 -2.25 -6.47
C GLY A 12 -8.50 -0.73 -6.57
N LEU A 13 -7.31 -0.17 -6.82
CA LEU A 13 -7.15 1.28 -7.04
C LEU A 13 -7.94 1.78 -8.26
N GLY A 14 -7.91 1.02 -9.36
CA GLY A 14 -8.67 1.35 -10.57
C GLY A 14 -10.19 1.37 -10.33
N ILE A 15 -10.70 0.39 -9.59
CA ILE A 15 -12.11 0.31 -9.21
C ILE A 15 -12.48 1.46 -8.27
N SER A 16 -11.66 1.78 -7.27
CA SER A 16 -11.90 2.90 -6.35
C SER A 16 -12.01 4.24 -7.08
N ARG A 17 -11.17 4.46 -8.11
CA ARG A 17 -11.28 5.66 -8.95
C ARG A 17 -12.52 5.66 -9.82
N TRP A 18 -12.88 4.53 -10.41
CA TRP A 18 -14.08 4.42 -11.25
C TRP A 18 -15.37 4.67 -10.46
N LEU A 19 -15.41 4.22 -9.21
CA LEU A 19 -16.51 4.44 -8.28
C LEU A 19 -16.51 5.85 -7.65
N CYS A 20 -15.59 6.74 -8.05
CA CYS A 20 -15.44 8.11 -7.54
C CYS A 20 -15.41 8.19 -6.00
N VAL A 21 -14.69 7.25 -5.38
CA VAL A 21 -14.60 7.10 -3.93
C VAL A 21 -13.61 8.14 -3.36
N ASP A 22 -13.82 8.55 -2.11
CA ASP A 22 -12.97 9.53 -1.40
C ASP A 22 -11.47 9.23 -1.51
N ASP A 23 -10.66 10.29 -1.58
CA ASP A 23 -9.21 10.24 -1.75
C ASP A 23 -8.51 9.44 -0.65
N THR A 24 -9.09 9.34 0.55
CA THR A 24 -8.58 8.49 1.64
C THR A 24 -8.49 7.01 1.21
N ILE A 25 -9.53 6.51 0.54
CA ILE A 25 -9.60 5.11 0.12
C ILE A 25 -8.61 4.86 -1.02
N SER A 26 -8.56 5.77 -1.99
CA SER A 26 -7.53 5.72 -3.05
C SER A 26 -6.12 5.72 -2.45
N GLY A 27 -5.90 6.51 -1.39
CA GLY A 27 -4.64 6.55 -0.65
C GLY A 27 -4.25 5.20 -0.05
N VAL A 28 -5.20 4.47 0.55
CA VAL A 28 -4.94 3.13 1.13
C VAL A 28 -4.37 2.16 0.10
N TRP A 29 -4.93 2.14 -1.11
CA TRP A 29 -4.44 1.30 -2.19
C TRP A 29 -3.09 1.78 -2.74
N ILE A 30 -2.87 3.10 -2.83
CA ILE A 30 -1.58 3.69 -3.24
C ILE A 30 -0.48 3.32 -2.25
N GLY A 31 -0.72 3.38 -0.94
CA GLY A 31 0.25 2.96 0.07
C GLY A 31 0.66 1.49 -0.11
N ALA A 32 -0.32 0.60 -0.26
CA ALA A 32 -0.04 -0.80 -0.54
C ALA A 32 0.82 -1.00 -1.82
N LEU A 33 0.59 -0.21 -2.88
CA LEU A 33 1.44 -0.22 -4.08
C LEU A 33 2.86 0.27 -3.80
N LEU A 34 3.04 1.33 -3.00
CA LEU A 34 4.36 1.86 -2.65
C LEU A 34 5.18 0.80 -1.91
N VAL A 35 4.60 0.15 -0.90
CA VAL A 35 5.30 -0.92 -0.15
C VAL A 35 5.74 -2.05 -1.08
N ILE A 36 4.88 -2.46 -2.03
CA ILE A 36 5.21 -3.50 -3.01
C ILE A 36 6.34 -3.05 -3.94
N ALA A 37 6.24 -1.83 -4.48
CA ALA A 37 7.22 -1.29 -5.41
C ALA A 37 8.60 -1.19 -4.75
N ILE A 38 8.66 -0.63 -3.54
CA ILE A 38 9.90 -0.53 -2.74
C ILE A 38 10.49 -1.92 -2.50
N TYR A 39 9.67 -2.89 -2.11
CA TYR A 39 10.13 -4.26 -1.86
C TYR A 39 10.74 -4.92 -3.10
N TYR A 40 10.06 -4.85 -4.24
CA TYR A 40 10.55 -5.46 -5.48
C TYR A 40 11.79 -4.75 -6.01
N THR A 41 11.83 -3.42 -5.90
CA THR A 41 13.01 -2.64 -6.31
C THR A 41 14.21 -2.98 -5.43
N ASN A 42 14.05 -3.12 -4.12
CA ASN A 42 15.13 -3.57 -3.24
C ASN A 42 15.61 -4.99 -3.59
N ILE A 43 14.71 -5.93 -3.92
CA ILE A 43 15.11 -7.26 -4.42
C ILE A 43 15.90 -7.14 -5.72
N PHE A 44 15.44 -6.32 -6.66
CA PHE A 44 16.10 -6.11 -7.94
C PHE A 44 17.51 -5.53 -7.75
N LEU A 45 17.67 -4.47 -6.94
CA LEU A 45 18.98 -3.88 -6.64
C LEU A 45 19.92 -4.91 -5.98
N ARG A 46 19.42 -5.69 -5.02
CA ARG A 46 20.17 -6.76 -4.37
C ARG A 46 20.58 -7.86 -5.36
N SER A 47 19.71 -8.22 -6.30
CA SER A 47 20.04 -9.19 -7.36
C SER A 47 21.18 -8.72 -8.29
N ARG A 48 21.37 -7.40 -8.41
CA ARG A 48 22.45 -6.77 -9.18
C ARG A 48 23.69 -6.44 -8.34
N LYS A 49 23.70 -6.84 -7.05
CA LYS A 49 24.74 -6.50 -6.07
C LYS A 49 24.96 -4.99 -5.87
N ILE A 50 23.97 -4.17 -6.22
CA ILE A 50 23.98 -2.72 -5.99
C ILE A 50 23.38 -2.49 -4.60
N VAL A 51 24.16 -2.78 -3.57
CA VAL A 51 23.75 -2.61 -2.17
C VAL A 51 24.75 -1.71 -1.48
N PHE A 52 24.30 -0.55 -1.04
CA PHE A 52 25.08 0.38 -0.22
C PHE A 52 24.37 0.60 1.12
N PHE A 53 25.11 1.13 2.10
CA PHE A 53 24.58 1.41 3.43
C PHE A 53 23.41 2.41 3.35
N GLY A 54 22.22 1.99 3.80
CA GLY A 54 21.00 2.82 3.71
C GLY A 54 20.23 2.75 2.38
N SER A 55 20.61 1.86 1.46
CA SER A 55 19.92 1.68 0.17
C SER A 55 18.41 1.44 0.31
N ASP A 56 17.96 0.62 1.26
CA ASP A 56 16.52 0.37 1.46
C ASP A 56 15.76 1.66 1.84
N PHE A 57 16.37 2.53 2.67
CA PHE A 57 15.78 3.82 3.07
C PHE A 57 15.78 4.82 1.92
N LEU A 58 16.86 4.89 1.15
CA LEU A 58 16.97 5.79 0.00
C LEU A 58 15.97 5.42 -1.10
N VAL A 59 15.77 4.12 -1.35
CA VAL A 59 14.74 3.63 -2.28
C VAL A 59 13.34 4.01 -1.79
N ALA A 60 13.04 3.79 -0.50
CA ALA A 60 11.75 4.18 0.07
C ALA A 60 11.51 5.69 -0.10
N LEU A 61 12.47 6.52 0.32
CA LEU A 61 12.39 7.97 0.19
C LEU A 61 12.18 8.41 -1.27
N ALA A 62 12.91 7.82 -2.21
CA ALA A 62 12.77 8.11 -3.63
C ALA A 62 11.35 7.81 -4.15
N TYR A 63 10.74 6.69 -3.75
CA TYR A 63 9.37 6.34 -4.15
C TYR A 63 8.32 7.28 -3.56
N TYR A 64 8.45 7.66 -2.28
CA TYR A 64 7.53 8.64 -1.69
C TYR A 64 7.67 10.00 -2.35
N LEU A 65 8.89 10.49 -2.60
CA LEU A 65 9.09 11.77 -3.30
C LEU A 65 8.54 11.72 -4.73
N LEU A 66 8.81 10.65 -5.48
CA LEU A 66 8.32 10.49 -6.85
C LEU A 66 6.79 10.42 -6.93
N THR A 67 6.12 10.01 -5.84
CA THR A 67 4.66 9.91 -5.81
C THR A 67 4.01 11.18 -5.26
N LEU A 68 4.54 11.74 -4.17
CA LEU A 68 3.96 12.90 -3.50
C LEU A 68 4.28 14.22 -4.22
N ILE A 69 5.47 14.39 -4.82
CA ILE A 69 5.85 15.63 -5.51
C ILE A 69 4.92 15.91 -6.70
N PRO A 70 4.72 14.98 -7.66
CA PRO A 70 3.83 15.25 -8.79
C PRO A 70 2.39 15.51 -8.36
N LEU A 71 1.91 14.80 -7.33
CA LEU A 71 0.55 15.00 -6.82
C LEU A 71 0.38 16.36 -6.12
N TYR A 72 1.43 16.87 -5.48
CA TYR A 72 1.44 18.23 -4.93
C TYR A 72 1.47 19.29 -6.05
N LEU A 73 2.26 19.08 -7.10
CA LEU A 73 2.37 20.02 -8.23
C LEU A 73 1.08 20.15 -9.06
N VAL A 74 0.24 19.12 -9.06
CA VAL A 74 -1.06 19.11 -9.76
C VAL A 74 -2.20 19.59 -8.83
N ASP A 75 -1.86 20.14 -7.66
CA ASP A 75 -2.81 20.65 -6.64
C ASP A 75 -3.87 19.64 -6.18
N ILE A 76 -3.61 18.33 -6.39
CA ILE A 76 -4.46 17.24 -5.86
C ILE A 76 -4.27 17.13 -4.34
N ILE A 77 -3.02 17.30 -3.88
CA ILE A 77 -2.64 17.31 -2.47
C ILE A 77 -2.53 18.76 -1.98
N GLY A 78 -3.19 19.09 -0.87
CA GLY A 78 -3.02 20.36 -0.17
C GLY A 78 -4.17 21.36 -0.34
N HIS A 79 -5.18 21.04 -1.16
CA HIS A 79 -6.38 21.86 -1.31
C HIS A 79 -7.09 22.00 0.05
N PRO A 80 -7.48 23.21 0.49
CA PRO A 80 -8.05 23.44 1.82
C PRO A 80 -9.36 22.67 2.08
N SER A 81 -10.06 22.25 1.02
CA SER A 81 -11.30 21.47 1.09
C SER A 81 -11.09 19.95 1.20
N ASN A 82 -9.85 19.45 1.12
CA ASN A 82 -9.55 18.01 1.09
C ASN A 82 -8.63 17.58 2.25
N ARG A 83 -8.96 18.02 3.46
CA ARG A 83 -8.17 17.74 4.67
C ARG A 83 -9.01 16.98 5.70
N ILE A 84 -8.43 15.93 6.28
CA ILE A 84 -8.91 15.29 7.51
C ILE A 84 -7.91 15.66 8.61
N LEU A 85 -8.38 16.29 9.70
CA LEU A 85 -7.54 16.68 10.85
C LEU A 85 -6.34 17.60 10.49
N GLY A 86 -6.45 18.40 9.43
CA GLY A 86 -5.39 19.29 8.96
C GLY A 86 -4.31 18.62 8.08
N ILE A 87 -4.40 17.30 7.90
CA ILE A 87 -3.58 16.50 6.99
C ILE A 87 -4.39 16.21 5.73
N ASP A 88 -3.74 16.16 4.58
CA ASP A 88 -4.38 15.78 3.32
C ASP A 88 -4.95 14.35 3.39
N LYS A 89 -6.20 14.16 2.96
CA LYS A 89 -6.91 12.87 3.01
C LYS A 89 -6.12 11.73 2.36
N LEU A 90 -5.45 12.04 1.25
CA LEU A 90 -4.71 11.06 0.49
C LEU A 90 -3.45 10.60 1.23
N ILE A 91 -2.70 11.54 1.82
CA ILE A 91 -1.50 11.22 2.60
C ILE A 91 -1.87 10.35 3.81
N PHE A 92 -2.98 10.69 4.46
CA PHE A 92 -3.51 9.90 5.57
C PHE A 92 -3.86 8.47 5.12
N GLY A 93 -4.57 8.34 3.98
CA GLY A 93 -4.86 7.05 3.37
C GLY A 93 -3.61 6.23 3.05
N ILE A 94 -2.59 6.84 2.44
CA ILE A 94 -1.32 6.19 2.09
C ILE A 94 -0.66 5.61 3.34
N PHE A 95 -0.52 6.42 4.39
CA PHE A 95 0.13 6.00 5.63
C PHE A 95 -0.59 4.80 6.29
N PHE A 96 -1.92 4.83 6.36
CA PHE A 96 -2.69 3.73 6.89
C PHE A 96 -2.64 2.49 5.97
N GLY A 97 -2.68 2.69 4.65
CA GLY A 97 -2.52 1.64 3.66
C GLY A 97 -1.22 0.87 3.81
N ASP A 98 -0.12 1.57 4.04
CA ASP A 98 1.19 0.97 4.29
C ASP A 98 1.16 0.06 5.53
N ILE A 99 0.64 0.59 6.64
CA ILE A 99 0.55 -0.14 7.92
C ILE A 99 -0.33 -1.38 7.78
N ILE A 100 -1.52 -1.23 7.20
CA ILE A 100 -2.47 -2.33 7.01
C ILE A 100 -1.83 -3.39 6.13
N PHE A 101 -1.24 -3.01 4.99
CA PHE A 101 -0.65 -3.99 4.09
C PHE A 101 0.53 -4.76 4.72
N ILE A 102 1.44 -4.06 5.40
CA ILE A 102 2.57 -4.68 6.09
C ILE A 102 2.09 -5.61 7.21
N THR A 103 1.11 -5.18 8.00
CA THR A 103 0.57 -5.99 9.10
C THR A 103 -0.18 -7.22 8.59
N SER A 104 -0.94 -7.12 7.51
CA SER A 104 -1.61 -8.27 6.87
C SER A 104 -0.62 -9.31 6.34
N VAL A 105 0.50 -8.87 5.77
CA VAL A 105 1.55 -9.79 5.31
C VAL A 105 2.24 -10.46 6.50
N LYS A 106 2.51 -9.74 7.59
CA LYS A 106 3.02 -10.33 8.83
C LYS A 106 2.04 -11.32 9.45
N LEU A 107 0.74 -10.99 9.44
CA LEU A 107 -0.33 -11.86 9.92
C LEU A 107 -0.35 -13.18 9.15
N TYR A 108 -0.28 -13.13 7.82
CA TYR A 108 -0.16 -14.34 6.99
C TYR A 108 1.05 -15.20 7.38
N LEU A 109 2.22 -14.59 7.59
CA LEU A 109 3.43 -15.33 8.00
C LEU A 109 3.26 -15.99 9.38
N ILE A 110 2.60 -15.32 10.32
CA ILE A 110 2.31 -15.86 11.65
C ILE A 110 1.33 -17.04 11.54
N LEU A 111 0.26 -16.90 10.76
CA LEU A 111 -0.74 -17.94 10.52
C LEU A 111 -0.11 -19.18 9.89
N LYS A 112 0.70 -18.99 8.84
CA LYS A 112 1.46 -20.05 8.19
C LYS A 112 2.40 -20.77 9.17
N LYS A 113 3.09 -20.02 10.03
CA LYS A 113 3.98 -20.60 11.05
C LYS A 113 3.22 -21.44 12.07
N LYS A 114 2.02 -20.99 12.49
CA LYS A 114 1.15 -21.73 13.41
C LYS A 114 0.57 -23.00 12.78
N ASN A 115 0.36 -23.01 11.46
CA ASN A 115 -0.18 -24.15 10.71
C ASN A 115 0.92 -25.08 10.16
N GLY A 116 1.99 -25.31 10.93
CA GLY A 116 3.06 -26.23 10.55
C GLY A 116 3.81 -25.84 9.26
N GLY A 117 3.85 -24.55 8.92
CA GLY A 117 4.49 -24.05 7.70
C GLY A 117 3.61 -24.11 6.44
N HIS A 118 2.36 -24.56 6.55
CA HIS A 118 1.43 -24.68 5.44
C HIS A 118 0.40 -23.54 5.44
N ALA A 119 -0.08 -23.16 4.26
CA ALA A 119 -1.24 -22.28 4.16
C ALA A 119 -2.51 -23.05 4.56
N HIS A 120 -3.46 -22.39 5.21
CA HIS A 120 -4.74 -22.97 5.60
C HIS A 120 -5.62 -23.26 4.37
N PHE A 121 -5.51 -22.43 3.34
CA PHE A 121 -6.24 -22.60 2.09
C PHE A 121 -5.45 -22.02 0.90
N PRO A 122 -5.76 -22.42 -0.35
CA PRO A 122 -5.11 -21.87 -1.54
C PRO A 122 -5.24 -20.35 -1.61
N MET A 123 -4.16 -19.65 -1.99
CA MET A 123 -4.11 -18.18 -2.11
C MET A 123 -4.28 -17.38 -0.81
N GLU A 124 -4.18 -17.98 0.38
CA GLU A 124 -4.22 -17.26 1.67
C GLU A 124 -3.26 -16.05 1.71
N LYS A 125 -2.07 -16.18 1.10
CA LYS A 125 -1.07 -15.11 0.95
C LYS A 125 -1.55 -13.87 0.17
N VAL A 126 -2.57 -14.03 -0.66
CA VAL A 126 -3.21 -12.99 -1.48
C VAL A 126 -4.46 -12.47 -0.79
N VAL A 127 -5.30 -13.42 -0.32
CA VAL A 127 -6.60 -13.11 0.25
C VAL A 127 -6.46 -12.26 1.51
N ILE A 128 -5.52 -12.58 2.41
CA ILE A 128 -5.34 -11.83 3.66
C ILE A 128 -5.03 -10.35 3.39
N PRO A 129 -3.98 -9.98 2.63
CA PRO A 129 -3.71 -8.57 2.32
C PRO A 129 -4.86 -7.85 1.60
N ILE A 130 -5.46 -8.46 0.58
CA ILE A 130 -6.52 -7.82 -0.21
C ILE A 130 -7.78 -7.60 0.63
N LEU A 131 -8.18 -8.61 1.41
CA LEU A 131 -9.33 -8.52 2.29
C LEU A 131 -9.12 -7.46 3.38
N SER A 132 -7.92 -7.37 3.96
CA SER A 132 -7.62 -6.31 4.94
C SER A 132 -7.70 -4.91 4.33
N LEU A 133 -7.19 -4.70 3.13
CA LEU A 133 -7.30 -3.41 2.43
C LEU A 133 -8.74 -3.08 2.06
N ALA A 134 -9.52 -4.07 1.63
CA ALA A 134 -10.94 -3.89 1.33
C ALA A 134 -11.76 -3.55 2.59
N ILE A 135 -11.52 -4.24 3.71
CA ILE A 135 -12.17 -3.94 5.00
C ILE A 135 -11.79 -2.53 5.45
N ALA A 136 -10.51 -2.16 5.38
CA ALA A 136 -10.07 -0.81 5.73
C ALA A 136 -10.72 0.26 4.82
N SER A 137 -10.82 -0.01 3.52
CA SER A 137 -11.52 0.87 2.59
C SER A 137 -12.99 1.04 2.98
N GLY A 138 -13.68 -0.05 3.36
CA GLY A 138 -15.06 0.00 3.84
C GLY A 138 -15.20 0.79 5.15
N ILE A 139 -14.24 0.68 6.07
CA ILE A 139 -14.22 1.48 7.30
C ILE A 139 -14.04 2.96 6.99
N PHE A 140 -13.10 3.31 6.12
CA PHE A 140 -12.90 4.71 5.71
C PHE A 140 -14.10 5.29 4.97
N TYR A 141 -14.83 4.47 4.22
CA TYR A 141 -16.07 4.87 3.55
C TYR A 141 -17.18 5.23 4.55
N LEU A 142 -17.20 4.61 5.74
CA LEU A 142 -18.19 4.94 6.78
C LEU A 142 -17.81 6.18 7.60
N ILE A 143 -16.52 6.53 7.63
CA ILE A 143 -15.99 7.64 8.43
C ILE A 143 -15.99 8.96 7.62
N THR A 144 -15.99 8.87 6.29
CA THR A 144 -15.83 10.02 5.38
C THR A 144 -17.14 10.34 4.68
#